data_AF-A0A6N7R2X4-F1
#
_entry.id   AF-A0A6N7R2X4-F1
#
_cell.length_a   1.000
_cell.length_b   1.000
_cell.length_c   1.000
_cell.angle_alpha   90.00
_cell.angle_beta   90.00
_cell.angle_gamma   90.00
#
_symmetry.space_group_name_H-M   'P 1'
#
loop_
_entity.id
_entity.type
_entity.pdbx_description
1 polymer ?
#
loop_
_entity_poly.entity_id
_entity_poly.type
_entity_poly.pdbx_seq_one_letter_code
_entity_poly.pdbx_strand_id
1 'polypeptide(L)'
;MIIDIGYPGFLITISILVYLILRIWQTMRFADDRSIYIAILLSLATILAHSFIDFNFAYGFVVFMIFWLIAMGLKTLAAPKRLKKWPLYTLGIYAVILLFALTFAYRFMQADFSYQKAMNTDNLIAREQYLEEATSYNRFDTEYWYMLSDTLTNQKDKRKTKNAIYQMVALEPMNSQVIYQSGVLLEKMNEKRDALYQYRNALELDPFDWRIYQGIISLSVDMAEEHESNRYEKIAIATYDRMLNQYEQFEKNPIGQDHNRRGFEMTDAIEEDIVKAKTFLSHE
;
A
#
# COMPACT_ATOMS: atom_id res chain seq x y z
N MET A 1 -1.04 1.21 10.05
CA MET A 1 -0.87 0.50 11.35
C MET A 1 -1.70 -0.78 11.48
N ILE A 2 -3.03 -0.78 11.32
CA ILE A 2 -3.81 -2.05 11.30
C ILE A 2 -3.40 -2.91 10.10
N ILE A 3 -3.14 -2.27 8.95
CA ILE A 3 -2.73 -2.92 7.70
C ILE A 3 -1.34 -3.57 7.83
N ASP A 4 -0.42 -2.95 8.59
CA ASP A 4 0.99 -3.38 8.64
C ASP A 4 1.30 -4.38 9.77
N ILE A 5 0.56 -4.34 10.89
CA ILE A 5 0.85 -5.15 12.10
C ILE A 5 -0.30 -6.11 12.44
N GLY A 6 -1.42 -6.02 11.71
CA GLY A 6 -2.65 -6.78 11.95
C GLY A 6 -3.40 -6.35 13.22
N TYR A 7 -4.63 -6.83 13.38
CA TYR A 7 -5.45 -6.59 14.56
C TYR A 7 -4.77 -6.99 15.90
N PRO A 8 -4.07 -8.14 16.01
CA PRO A 8 -3.41 -8.53 17.25
C PRO A 8 -2.27 -7.58 17.64
N GLY A 9 -1.44 -7.18 16.68
CA GLY A 9 -0.32 -6.25 16.91
C GLY A 9 -0.81 -4.84 17.28
N PHE A 10 -1.89 -4.39 16.63
CA PHE A 10 -2.55 -3.13 16.96
C PHE A 10 -3.05 -3.11 18.41
N LEU A 11 -3.76 -4.15 18.85
CA LEU A 11 -4.30 -4.25 20.21
C LEU A 11 -3.20 -4.23 21.28
N ILE A 12 -2.11 -4.97 21.06
CA ILE A 12 -0.96 -4.99 21.98
C ILE A 12 -0.34 -3.59 22.12
N THR A 13 -0.12 -2.91 20.99
CA THR A 13 0.52 -1.60 20.94
C THR A 13 -0.33 -0.54 21.66
N ILE A 14 -1.63 -0.50 21.38
CA ILE A 14 -2.56 0.42 22.04
C ILE A 14 -2.63 0.15 23.55
N SER A 15 -2.67 -1.12 23.96
CA SER A 15 -2.71 -1.49 25.38
C SER A 15 -1.48 -0.99 26.15
N ILE A 16 -0.29 -1.08 25.55
CA ILE A 16 0.96 -0.58 26.14
C ILE A 16 0.91 0.95 26.27
N LEU A 17 0.50 1.67 25.22
CA LEU A 17 0.41 3.14 25.25
C LEU A 17 -0.56 3.64 26.32
N VAL A 18 -1.75 3.04 26.41
CA VAL A 18 -2.75 3.37 27.43
C VAL A 18 -2.19 3.14 28.83
N TYR A 19 -1.54 1.99 29.07
CA TYR A 19 -0.92 1.71 30.36
C TYR A 19 0.13 2.76 30.76
N LEU A 20 0.99 3.17 29.83
CA LEU A 20 2.04 4.17 30.10
C LEU A 20 1.45 5.55 30.37
N ILE A 21 0.43 5.97 29.62
CA ILE A 21 -0.29 7.24 29.85
C ILE A 21 -0.97 7.24 31.23
N LEU A 22 -1.64 6.14 31.59
CA LEU A 22 -2.28 5.99 32.90
C LEU A 22 -1.24 6.09 34.03
N ARG A 23 -0.04 5.54 33.84
CA ARG A 23 1.04 5.61 34.82
C ARG A 23 1.58 7.04 34.99
N ILE A 24 1.75 7.79 33.89
CA ILE A 24 2.13 9.22 33.93
C ILE A 24 1.06 10.02 34.68
N TRP A 25 -0.22 9.76 34.37
CA TRP A 25 -1.34 10.43 35.02
C TRP A 25 -1.46 10.11 36.51
N GLN A 26 -1.26 8.85 36.90
CA GLN A 26 -1.19 8.45 38.30
C GLN A 26 -0.05 9.19 39.01
N THR A 27 1.13 9.27 38.40
CA THR A 27 2.29 9.97 38.96
C THR A 27 2.02 11.47 39.14
N MET A 28 1.39 12.11 38.15
CA MET A 28 0.98 13.51 38.19
C MET A 28 0.05 13.83 39.37
N ARG A 29 -0.89 12.94 39.71
CA ARG A 29 -1.84 13.16 40.83
C ARG A 29 -1.14 13.36 42.18
N PHE A 30 0.05 12.76 42.34
CA PHE A 30 0.82 12.79 43.57
C PHE A 30 2.07 13.68 43.48
N ALA A 31 2.26 14.42 42.38
CA ALA A 31 3.38 15.34 42.19
C ALA A 31 3.08 16.73 42.73
N ASP A 32 4.07 17.35 43.40
CA ASP A 32 3.99 18.72 43.91
C ASP A 32 3.90 19.75 42.77
N ASP A 33 4.73 19.57 41.73
CA ASP A 33 4.64 20.33 40.47
C ASP A 33 4.08 19.45 39.35
N ARG A 34 2.94 19.87 38.82
CA ARG A 34 2.18 19.16 37.76
C ARG A 34 2.47 19.70 36.37
N SER A 35 3.14 20.85 36.24
CA SER A 35 3.31 21.57 34.98
C SER A 35 3.91 20.70 33.88
N ILE A 36 4.98 19.96 34.19
CA ILE A 36 5.66 19.09 33.22
C ILE A 36 4.79 17.91 32.78
N TYR A 37 4.00 17.33 33.70
CA TYR A 37 3.10 16.22 33.38
C TYR A 37 1.92 16.68 32.54
N ILE A 38 1.38 17.87 32.83
CA ILE A 38 0.32 18.49 32.02
C ILE A 38 0.84 18.75 30.61
N ALA A 39 2.05 19.31 30.47
CA ALA A 39 2.68 19.53 29.17
C ALA A 39 2.88 18.21 28.41
N ILE A 40 3.38 17.16 29.07
CA ILE A 40 3.59 15.84 28.46
C ILE A 40 2.27 15.21 28.00
N LEU A 41 1.24 15.21 28.85
CA LEU A 41 -0.07 14.64 28.51
C LEU A 41 -0.74 15.43 27.39
N LEU A 42 -0.63 16.76 27.40
CA LEU A 42 -1.16 17.62 26.34
C LEU A 42 -0.44 17.34 25.01
N SER A 43 0.89 17.29 25.01
CA SER A 43 1.68 16.97 23.81
C SER A 43 1.38 15.57 23.28
N LEU A 44 1.27 14.56 24.17
CA LEU A 44 0.87 13.20 23.77
C LEU A 44 -0.53 13.19 23.15
N ALA A 45 -1.50 13.87 23.77
CA ALA A 45 -2.86 13.96 23.24
C ALA A 45 -2.89 14.61 21.85
N THR A 46 -2.17 15.72 21.66
CA THR A 46 -2.09 16.42 20.37
C THR A 46 -1.47 15.53 19.29
N ILE A 47 -0.34 14.88 19.59
CA ILE A 47 0.34 14.00 18.63
C ILE A 47 -0.55 12.81 18.26
N LEU A 48 -1.16 12.15 19.25
CA LEU A 48 -2.04 11.01 19.00
C LEU A 48 -3.30 11.40 18.22
N ALA A 49 -3.90 12.56 18.52
CA ALA A 49 -5.05 13.07 17.79
C ALA A 49 -4.71 13.38 16.33
N HIS A 50 -3.57 14.05 16.09
CA HIS A 50 -3.11 14.35 14.74
C HIS A 50 -2.82 13.07 13.94
N SER A 51 -2.06 12.12 14.52
CA SER A 51 -1.76 10.83 13.88
C SER A 51 -3.01 9.96 13.65
N PHE A 52 -4.04 10.08 14.49
CA PHE A 52 -5.31 9.39 14.30
C PHE A 52 -6.10 9.96 13.13
N ILE A 53 -6.18 11.29 13.00
CA ILE A 53 -6.85 11.97 11.89
C ILE A 53 -6.16 11.64 10.56
N ASP A 54 -4.83 11.64 10.56
CA ASP A 54 -4.05 11.40 9.34
C ASP A 54 -3.85 9.91 9.01
N PHE A 55 -4.41 8.99 9.83
CA PHE A 55 -4.20 7.54 9.77
C PHE A 55 -2.71 7.10 9.69
N ASN A 56 -1.78 7.98 10.05
CA ASN A 56 -0.36 7.80 9.82
C ASN A 56 0.43 7.94 11.13
N PHE A 57 0.80 6.78 11.68
CA PHE A 57 1.77 6.66 12.77
C PHE A 57 3.20 6.38 12.27
N ALA A 58 3.40 6.26 10.95
CA ALA A 58 4.59 5.67 10.34
C ALA A 58 5.80 6.61 10.26
N TYR A 59 5.68 7.89 10.64
CA TYR A 59 6.85 8.75 10.76
C TYR A 59 7.65 8.35 12.00
N GLY A 60 8.86 7.84 11.80
CA GLY A 60 9.79 7.49 12.88
C GLY A 60 10.02 8.63 13.88
N PHE A 61 9.90 9.88 13.42
CA PHE A 61 9.93 11.07 14.27
C PHE A 61 8.75 11.16 15.25
N VAL A 62 7.53 10.83 14.82
CA VAL A 62 6.32 10.84 15.66
C VAL A 62 6.42 9.78 16.74
N VAL A 63 6.80 8.55 16.36
CA VAL A 63 7.01 7.44 17.30
C VAL A 63 8.09 7.79 18.31
N PHE A 64 9.22 8.36 17.84
CA PHE A 64 10.28 8.84 18.70
C PHE A 64 9.80 9.90 19.71
N MET A 65 9.03 10.90 19.26
CA MET A 65 8.46 11.93 20.13
C MET A 65 7.52 11.36 21.19
N ILE A 66 6.67 10.40 20.82
CA ILE A 66 5.77 9.70 21.77
C ILE A 66 6.61 9.01 22.86
N PHE A 67 7.60 8.21 22.47
CA PHE A 67 8.43 7.48 23.44
C PHE A 67 9.32 8.42 24.28
N TRP A 68 9.80 9.54 23.71
CA TRP A 68 10.54 10.56 24.46
C TRP A 68 9.65 11.21 25.52
N LEU A 69 8.45 11.67 25.15
CA LEU A 69 7.50 12.28 26.08
C LEU A 69 7.12 11.32 27.21
N ILE A 70 6.87 10.05 26.88
CA ILE A 70 6.62 9.00 27.87
C ILE A 70 7.82 8.81 28.81
N ALA A 71 9.04 8.75 28.28
CA ALA A 71 10.25 8.61 29.09
C ALA A 71 10.44 9.80 30.07
N MET A 72 10.10 11.02 29.66
CA MET A 72 10.11 12.18 30.55
C MET A 72 9.04 12.08 31.64
N GLY A 73 7.83 11.62 31.28
CA GLY A 73 6.71 11.54 32.22
C GLY A 73 6.83 10.42 33.24
N LEU A 74 7.66 9.40 32.97
CA LEU A 74 7.94 8.29 33.87
C LEU A 74 9.06 8.56 34.87
N LYS A 75 9.69 9.75 34.88
CA LYS A 75 10.73 10.10 35.86
C LYS A 75 10.20 9.91 37.29
N THR A 76 10.82 9.00 38.03
CA THR A 76 10.50 8.74 39.43
C THR A 76 11.03 9.85 40.32
N LEU A 77 10.17 10.49 41.13
CA LEU A 77 10.53 11.48 42.16
C LEU A 77 11.36 10.92 43.34
N ALA A 78 11.76 9.65 43.33
CA ALA A 78 12.69 9.11 44.30
C ALA A 78 14.13 9.27 43.79
N ALA A 79 14.98 9.95 44.57
CA ALA A 79 16.42 9.98 44.32
C ALA A 79 16.93 8.53 44.12
N PRO A 80 17.71 8.25 43.06
CA PRO A 80 18.12 6.89 42.76
C PRO A 80 18.93 6.31 43.93
N LYS A 81 18.42 5.24 44.56
CA LYS A 81 19.19 4.41 45.49
C LYS A 81 20.36 3.77 44.73
N ARG A 82 21.52 4.45 44.70
CA ARG A 82 22.71 4.15 43.88
C ARG A 82 22.38 4.00 42.39
N LEU A 83 23.13 4.68 41.53
CA LEU A 83 23.11 4.37 40.09
C LEU A 83 23.46 2.88 39.94
N LYS A 84 22.46 2.04 39.66
CA LYS A 84 22.67 0.64 39.31
C LYS A 84 23.48 0.69 38.01
N LYS A 85 24.77 0.36 38.08
CA LYS A 85 25.64 0.33 36.91
C LYS A 85 24.96 -0.55 35.88
N TRP A 86 24.56 0.05 34.75
CA TRP A 86 24.02 -0.73 33.65
C TRP A 86 25.12 -1.70 33.24
N PRO A 87 24.84 -3.01 33.29
CA PRO A 87 25.87 -3.96 32.96
C PRO A 87 26.19 -3.80 31.48
N LEU A 88 27.49 -3.82 31.14
CA LEU A 88 28.01 -3.44 29.82
C LEU A 88 27.27 -4.11 28.64
N TYR A 89 26.74 -5.32 28.85
CA TYR A 89 25.94 -6.03 27.86
C TYR A 89 24.66 -5.29 27.42
N THR A 90 24.02 -4.51 28.30
CA THR A 90 22.82 -3.72 27.94
C THR A 90 23.13 -2.64 26.92
N LEU A 91 24.24 -1.92 27.09
CA LEU A 91 24.75 -0.96 26.10
C LEU A 91 25.12 -1.66 24.78
N GLY A 92 25.68 -2.87 24.85
CA GLY A 92 25.94 -3.71 23.69
C GLY A 92 24.66 -4.05 22.91
N ILE A 93 23.55 -4.39 23.59
CA ILE A 93 22.26 -4.69 22.95
C ILE A 93 21.73 -3.46 22.19
N TYR A 94 21.73 -2.28 22.80
CA TYR A 94 21.30 -1.06 22.11
C TYR A 94 22.20 -0.70 20.93
N ALA A 95 23.52 -0.88 21.07
CA ALA A 95 24.45 -0.65 19.97
C ALA A 95 24.16 -1.57 18.77
N VAL A 96 23.81 -2.84 19.02
CA VAL A 96 23.41 -3.79 17.97
C VAL A 96 22.09 -3.38 17.32
N ILE A 97 21.07 -3.01 18.10
CA ILE A 97 19.78 -2.53 17.56
C ILE A 97 19.98 -1.27 16.71
N LEU A 98 20.79 -0.32 17.20
CA LEU A 98 21.11 0.90 16.48
C LEU A 98 21.85 0.60 15.17
N LEU A 99 22.86 -0.28 15.20
CA LEU A 99 23.62 -0.68 14.02
C LEU A 99 22.73 -1.37 13.00
N PHE A 100 21.81 -2.23 13.44
CA PHE A 100 20.79 -2.84 12.59
C PHE A 100 19.89 -1.78 11.94
N ALA A 101 19.35 -0.84 12.72
CA ALA A 101 18.52 0.24 12.22
C ALA A 101 19.24 1.14 11.20
N LEU A 102 20.50 1.51 11.49
CA LEU A 102 21.34 2.30 10.58
C LEU A 102 21.63 1.54 9.27
N THR A 103 21.86 0.23 9.35
CA THR A 103 22.07 -0.61 8.17
C THR A 103 20.82 -0.64 7.28
N PHE A 104 19.63 -0.81 7.86
CA PHE A 104 18.38 -0.79 7.10
C PHE A 104 18.07 0.59 6.53
N ALA A 105 18.28 1.66 7.30
CA ALA A 105 18.10 3.03 6.82
C ALA A 105 19.02 3.34 5.63
N TYR A 106 20.29 2.92 5.70
CA TYR A 106 21.22 3.05 4.59
C TYR A 106 20.72 2.28 3.35
N ARG A 107 20.26 1.04 3.52
CA ARG A 107 19.74 0.24 2.41
C ARG A 107 18.52 0.90 1.76
N PHE A 108 17.55 1.37 2.55
CA PHE A 108 16.36 2.04 2.00
C PHE A 108 16.73 3.33 1.26
N MET A 109 17.68 4.11 1.78
CA MET A 109 18.20 5.29 1.09
C MET A 109 18.86 4.92 -0.25
N GLN A 110 19.66 3.85 -0.30
CA GLN A 110 20.26 3.38 -1.55
C GLN A 110 19.20 2.89 -2.54
N ALA A 111 18.15 2.21 -2.06
CA ALA A 111 17.06 1.76 -2.91
C ALA A 111 16.35 2.93 -3.60
N ASP A 112 15.97 3.96 -2.84
CA ASP A 112 15.31 5.16 -3.38
C ASP A 112 16.25 5.92 -4.34
N PHE A 113 17.53 6.06 -3.99
CA PHE A 113 18.50 6.70 -4.89
C PHE A 113 18.64 5.98 -6.24
N SER A 114 18.71 4.65 -6.25
CA SER A 114 18.73 3.86 -7.48
C SER A 114 17.41 3.97 -8.24
N TYR A 115 16.27 3.94 -7.54
CA TYR A 115 14.96 4.16 -8.16
C TYR A 115 14.87 5.52 -8.86
N GLN A 116 15.31 6.60 -8.22
CA GLN A 116 15.32 7.93 -8.83
C GLN A 116 16.22 7.99 -10.07
N LYS A 117 17.38 7.31 -10.07
CA LYS A 117 18.20 7.20 -11.28
C LYS A 117 17.47 6.47 -12.41
N ALA A 118 16.72 5.42 -12.09
CA ALA A 118 15.91 4.70 -13.07
C ALA A 118 14.83 5.61 -13.69
N MET A 119 14.18 6.45 -12.88
CA MET A 119 13.13 7.35 -13.35
C MET A 119 13.67 8.51 -14.19
N ASN A 120 14.92 8.91 -13.98
CA ASN A 120 15.57 10.01 -14.69
C ASN A 120 16.33 9.59 -15.96
N THR A 121 16.24 8.31 -16.37
CA THR A 121 16.91 7.83 -17.59
C THR A 121 15.90 7.30 -18.60
N ASP A 122 16.09 7.65 -19.87
CA ASP A 122 15.27 7.14 -20.99
C ASP A 122 15.79 5.81 -21.55
N ASN A 123 17.02 5.41 -21.20
CA ASN A 123 17.60 4.16 -21.66
C ASN A 123 17.02 2.98 -20.87
N LEU A 124 16.25 2.11 -21.54
CA LEU A 124 15.59 0.96 -20.92
C LEU A 124 16.56 0.00 -20.22
N ILE A 125 17.76 -0.22 -20.77
CA ILE A 125 18.76 -1.13 -20.19
C ILE A 125 19.32 -0.53 -18.90
N ALA A 126 19.65 0.78 -18.92
CA ALA A 126 20.10 1.47 -17.71
C ALA A 126 19.00 1.54 -16.65
N ARG A 127 17.75 1.79 -17.08
CA ARG A 127 16.57 1.81 -16.21
C ARG A 127 16.37 0.47 -15.52
N GLU A 128 16.46 -0.64 -16.26
CA GLU A 128 16.38 -2.00 -15.69
C GLU A 128 17.48 -2.23 -14.65
N GLN A 129 18.74 -1.89 -14.94
CA GLN A 129 19.84 -2.08 -14.00
C GLN A 129 19.63 -1.33 -12.69
N TYR A 130 19.18 -0.07 -12.77
CA TYR A 130 18.89 0.72 -11.58
C TYR A 130 17.68 0.19 -10.79
N LEU A 131 16.68 -0.39 -11.46
CA LEU A 131 15.53 -1.03 -10.80
C LEU A 131 15.89 -2.38 -10.17
N GLU A 132 16.75 -3.18 -10.81
CA GLU A 132 17.33 -4.38 -10.20
C GLU A 132 18.17 -4.01 -8.95
N GLU A 133 18.91 -2.90 -9.00
CA GLU A 133 19.64 -2.39 -7.84
C GLU A 133 18.67 -1.94 -6.72
N ALA A 134 17.63 -1.17 -7.05
CA ALA A 134 16.63 -0.71 -6.10
C ALA A 134 15.93 -1.88 -5.37
N THR A 135 15.48 -2.89 -6.12
CA THR A 135 14.86 -4.10 -5.57
C THR A 135 15.83 -4.95 -4.74
N SER A 136 17.14 -4.91 -5.02
CA SER A 136 18.16 -5.59 -4.22
C SER A 136 18.34 -4.94 -2.84
N TYR A 137 18.27 -3.61 -2.78
CA TYR A 137 18.38 -2.85 -1.54
C TYR A 137 17.09 -2.91 -0.72
N ASN A 138 15.94 -2.74 -1.37
CA ASN A 138 14.61 -2.88 -0.78
C ASN A 138 13.70 -3.74 -1.66
N ARG A 139 13.48 -4.99 -1.24
CA ARG A 139 12.64 -5.94 -1.97
C ARG A 139 11.16 -5.86 -1.63
N PHE A 140 10.78 -5.04 -0.65
CA PHE A 140 9.43 -5.00 -0.09
C PHE A 140 8.59 -3.85 -0.64
N ASP A 141 9.14 -3.06 -1.56
CA ASP A 141 8.44 -1.97 -2.21
C ASP A 141 7.85 -2.45 -3.54
N THR A 142 6.53 -2.51 -3.59
CA THR A 142 5.78 -2.99 -4.75
C THR A 142 5.96 -2.08 -5.97
N GLU A 143 6.20 -0.79 -5.77
CA GLU A 143 6.41 0.18 -6.86
C GLU A 143 7.69 -0.13 -7.64
N TYR A 144 8.76 -0.55 -6.95
CA TYR A 144 10.01 -0.92 -7.61
C TYR A 144 9.83 -2.14 -8.51
N TRP A 145 9.05 -3.12 -8.07
CA TRP A 145 8.72 -4.30 -8.86
C TRP A 145 7.77 -3.97 -10.03
N TYR A 146 6.82 -3.06 -9.83
CA TYR A 146 5.95 -2.58 -10.90
C TYR A 146 6.76 -1.90 -12.01
N MET A 147 7.62 -0.94 -11.66
CA MET A 147 8.42 -0.21 -12.64
C MET A 147 9.46 -1.11 -13.33
N LEU A 148 10.01 -2.10 -12.61
CA LEU A 148 10.87 -3.13 -13.20
C LEU A 148 10.09 -3.96 -14.22
N SER A 149 8.88 -4.41 -13.85
CA SER A 149 8.02 -5.20 -14.73
C SER A 149 7.62 -4.42 -15.98
N ASP A 150 7.24 -3.14 -15.86
CA ASP A 150 6.89 -2.29 -17.01
C ASP A 150 8.09 -2.08 -17.94
N THR A 151 9.26 -1.80 -17.37
CA THR A 151 10.51 -1.65 -18.14
C THR A 151 10.84 -2.92 -18.91
N LEU A 152 10.75 -4.09 -18.28
CA LEU A 152 11.00 -5.39 -18.91
C LEU A 152 9.94 -5.75 -19.97
N THR A 153 8.68 -5.34 -19.74
CA THR A 153 7.59 -5.47 -20.71
C THR A 153 7.91 -4.70 -21.99
N ASN A 154 8.37 -3.45 -21.84
CA ASN A 154 8.78 -2.60 -22.96
C ASN A 154 10.01 -3.15 -23.71
N GLN A 155 10.89 -3.87 -23.01
CA GLN A 155 12.00 -4.61 -23.62
C GLN A 155 11.60 -5.98 -24.22
N LYS A 156 10.35 -6.42 -24.03
CA LYS A 156 9.82 -7.73 -24.46
C LYS A 156 10.52 -8.95 -23.85
N ASP A 157 11.19 -8.81 -22.70
CA ASP A 157 11.72 -9.96 -21.96
C ASP A 157 10.58 -10.60 -21.13
N LYS A 158 9.85 -11.53 -21.77
CA LYS A 158 8.70 -12.19 -21.15
C LYS A 158 9.04 -12.92 -19.85
N ARG A 159 10.22 -13.55 -19.78
CA ARG A 159 10.60 -14.39 -18.64
C ARG A 159 10.88 -13.52 -17.42
N LYS A 160 11.72 -12.49 -17.58
CA LYS A 160 12.01 -11.56 -16.49
C LYS A 160 10.74 -10.82 -16.04
N THR A 161 9.90 -10.41 -16.99
CA THR A 161 8.63 -9.72 -16.69
C THR A 161 7.71 -10.58 -15.80
N LYS A 162 7.44 -11.84 -16.17
CA LYS A 162 6.58 -12.72 -15.35
C LYS A 162 7.15 -12.95 -13.94
N ASN A 163 8.48 -13.02 -13.79
CA ASN A 163 9.10 -13.12 -12.47
C ASN A 163 8.91 -11.84 -11.65
N ALA A 164 9.12 -10.67 -12.24
CA ALA A 164 8.94 -9.39 -11.55
C ALA A 164 7.47 -9.16 -11.15
N ILE A 165 6.52 -9.51 -12.03
CA ILE A 165 5.07 -9.52 -11.72
C ILE A 165 4.78 -10.46 -10.53
N TYR A 166 5.36 -11.67 -10.51
CA TYR A 166 5.17 -12.59 -9.40
C TYR A 166 5.66 -12.00 -8.07
N GLN A 167 6.84 -11.37 -8.05
CA GLN A 167 7.34 -10.71 -6.83
C GLN A 167 6.40 -9.59 -6.39
N MET A 168 5.94 -8.76 -7.33
CA MET A 168 5.00 -7.66 -7.08
C MET A 168 3.71 -8.15 -6.41
N VAL A 169 3.05 -9.17 -7.00
CA VAL A 169 1.79 -9.72 -6.48
C VAL A 169 2.00 -10.50 -5.17
N ALA A 170 3.16 -11.14 -4.99
CA ALA A 170 3.47 -11.87 -3.76
C ALA A 170 3.68 -10.95 -2.54
N LEU A 171 4.09 -9.70 -2.75
CA LEU A 171 4.20 -8.71 -1.68
C LEU A 171 2.83 -8.26 -1.17
N GLU A 172 1.89 -8.04 -2.08
CA GLU A 172 0.56 -7.51 -1.76
C GLU A 172 -0.56 -8.32 -2.43
N PRO A 173 -0.77 -9.59 -2.02
CA PRO A 173 -1.71 -10.50 -2.69
C PRO A 173 -3.18 -10.13 -2.51
N MET A 174 -3.49 -9.18 -1.61
CA MET A 174 -4.85 -8.71 -1.33
C MET A 174 -5.05 -7.25 -1.74
N ASN A 175 -4.11 -6.65 -2.49
CA ASN A 175 -4.26 -5.31 -3.02
C ASN A 175 -4.80 -5.38 -4.45
N SER A 176 -6.05 -4.92 -4.64
CA SER A 176 -6.72 -4.88 -5.95
C SER A 176 -5.92 -4.09 -6.99
N GLN A 177 -5.28 -2.98 -6.59
CA GLN A 177 -4.49 -2.14 -7.48
C GLN A 177 -3.26 -2.89 -8.03
N VAL A 178 -2.58 -3.65 -7.18
CA VAL A 178 -1.39 -4.43 -7.56
C VAL A 178 -1.77 -5.56 -8.52
N ILE A 179 -2.88 -6.23 -8.25
CA ILE A 179 -3.40 -7.29 -9.12
C ILE A 179 -3.88 -6.71 -10.46
N TYR A 180 -4.55 -5.55 -10.44
CA TYR A 180 -4.93 -4.82 -11.65
C TYR A 180 -3.69 -4.44 -12.49
N GLN A 181 -2.65 -3.86 -11.87
CA GLN A 181 -1.39 -3.56 -12.53
C GLN A 181 -0.73 -4.80 -13.15
N SER A 182 -0.79 -5.95 -12.47
CA SER A 182 -0.36 -7.22 -13.06
C SER A 182 -1.16 -7.57 -14.32
N GLY A 183 -2.47 -7.34 -14.32
CA GLY A 183 -3.32 -7.54 -15.51
C GLY A 183 -2.89 -6.66 -16.67
N VAL A 184 -2.67 -5.36 -16.42
CA VAL A 184 -2.19 -4.39 -17.44
C VAL A 184 -0.86 -4.83 -18.04
N LEU A 185 0.08 -5.28 -17.22
CA LEU A 185 1.39 -5.74 -17.70
C LEU A 185 1.27 -7.01 -18.55
N LEU A 186 0.43 -7.97 -18.13
CA LEU A 186 0.16 -9.18 -18.91
C LEU A 186 -0.53 -8.87 -20.25
N GLU A 187 -1.44 -7.91 -20.25
CA GLU A 187 -2.11 -7.43 -21.47
C GLU A 187 -1.10 -6.84 -22.46
N LYS A 188 -0.20 -5.96 -21.99
CA LYS A 188 0.92 -5.42 -22.79
C LYS A 188 1.83 -6.52 -23.36
N MET A 189 1.95 -7.67 -22.68
CA MET A 189 2.69 -8.84 -23.17
C MET A 189 1.92 -9.72 -24.17
N ASN A 190 0.68 -9.33 -24.53
CA ASN A 190 -0.29 -10.09 -25.30
C ASN A 190 -0.71 -11.42 -24.62
N GLU A 191 -0.61 -11.51 -23.29
CA GLU A 191 -1.05 -12.66 -22.49
C GLU A 191 -2.51 -12.44 -22.05
N LYS A 192 -3.41 -12.21 -23.03
CA LYS A 192 -4.78 -11.72 -22.81
C LYS A 192 -5.60 -12.57 -21.82
N ARG A 193 -5.45 -13.90 -21.85
CA ARG A 193 -6.17 -14.80 -20.93
C ARG A 193 -5.73 -14.65 -19.47
N ASP A 194 -4.42 -14.52 -19.25
CA ASP A 194 -3.87 -14.33 -17.90
C ASP A 194 -4.20 -12.92 -17.39
N ALA A 195 -4.18 -11.91 -18.26
CA ALA A 195 -4.62 -10.55 -17.94
C ALA A 195 -6.09 -10.51 -17.49
N LEU A 196 -6.98 -11.14 -18.26
CA LEU A 196 -8.40 -11.23 -17.91
C LEU A 196 -8.63 -11.96 -16.57
N TYR A 197 -7.82 -12.97 -16.26
CA TYR A 197 -7.85 -13.63 -14.95
C TYR A 197 -7.45 -12.68 -13.81
N GLN A 198 -6.37 -11.91 -13.98
CA GLN A 198 -5.95 -10.94 -12.97
C GLN A 198 -6.98 -9.82 -12.78
N TYR A 199 -7.54 -9.26 -13.86
CA TYR A 199 -8.57 -8.25 -13.74
C TYR A 199 -9.79 -8.75 -12.98
N ARG A 200 -10.23 -9.99 -13.21
CA ARG A 200 -11.33 -10.58 -12.44
C ARG A 200 -10.99 -10.70 -10.95
N ASN A 201 -9.79 -11.15 -10.61
CA ASN A 201 -9.36 -11.22 -9.21
C ASN A 201 -9.30 -9.83 -8.57
N ALA A 202 -8.80 -8.83 -9.29
CA ALA A 202 -8.78 -7.45 -8.82
C ALA A 202 -10.20 -6.93 -8.57
N LEU A 203 -11.15 -7.24 -9.46
CA LEU A 203 -12.55 -6.83 -9.36
C LEU A 203 -13.27 -7.46 -8.15
N GLU A 204 -12.94 -8.71 -7.80
CA GLU A 204 -13.49 -9.34 -6.60
C GLU A 204 -12.98 -8.68 -5.30
N LEU A 205 -11.76 -8.12 -5.32
CA LEU A 205 -11.19 -7.41 -4.18
C LEU A 205 -11.69 -5.97 -4.08
N ASP A 206 -11.92 -5.31 -5.22
CA ASP A 206 -12.44 -3.96 -5.29
C ASP A 206 -13.48 -3.79 -6.42
N PRO A 207 -14.77 -3.93 -6.10
CA PRO A 207 -15.84 -3.77 -7.07
C PRO A 207 -16.17 -2.30 -7.38
N PHE A 208 -15.48 -1.32 -6.78
CA PHE A 208 -15.73 0.11 -7.00
C PHE A 208 -14.61 0.80 -7.79
N ASP A 209 -13.79 0.03 -8.52
CA ASP A 209 -12.78 0.57 -9.42
C ASP A 209 -13.20 0.40 -10.88
N TRP A 210 -13.64 1.50 -11.49
CA TRP A 210 -14.15 1.52 -12.86
C TRP A 210 -13.07 1.11 -13.89
N ARG A 211 -11.79 1.33 -13.58
CA ARG A 211 -10.66 1.00 -14.46
C ARG A 211 -10.55 -0.50 -14.65
N ILE A 212 -10.91 -1.28 -13.63
CA ILE A 212 -10.92 -2.75 -13.71
C ILE A 212 -12.05 -3.21 -14.63
N TYR A 213 -13.24 -2.62 -14.52
CA TYR A 213 -14.35 -2.90 -15.45
C TYR A 213 -13.97 -2.57 -16.88
N GLN A 214 -13.38 -1.39 -17.11
CA GLN A 214 -12.90 -0.98 -18.43
C GLN A 214 -11.88 -1.99 -18.99
N GLY A 215 -10.88 -2.38 -18.19
CA GLY A 215 -9.86 -3.35 -18.61
C GLY A 215 -10.45 -4.71 -18.99
N ILE A 216 -11.46 -5.20 -18.27
CA ILE A 216 -12.16 -6.45 -18.61
C ILE A 216 -12.98 -6.29 -19.89
N ILE A 217 -13.74 -5.21 -20.02
CA ILE A 217 -14.65 -4.98 -21.16
C ILE A 217 -13.85 -4.81 -22.44
N SER A 218 -12.89 -3.87 -22.45
CA SER A 218 -12.06 -3.56 -23.60
C SER A 218 -11.29 -4.80 -24.07
N LEU A 219 -10.61 -5.50 -23.15
CA LEU A 219 -9.89 -6.73 -23.49
C LEU A 219 -10.81 -7.84 -24.00
N SER A 220 -12.03 -7.95 -23.47
CA SER A 220 -13.00 -8.95 -23.95
C SER A 220 -13.52 -8.60 -25.34
N VAL A 221 -13.73 -7.32 -25.66
CA VAL A 221 -14.09 -6.89 -27.02
C VAL A 221 -12.96 -7.18 -28.00
N ASP A 222 -11.72 -6.84 -27.65
CA ASP A 222 -10.54 -7.14 -28.47
C ASP A 222 -10.39 -8.65 -28.74
N MET A 223 -10.67 -9.49 -27.74
CA MET A 223 -10.62 -10.95 -27.89
C MET A 223 -11.80 -11.52 -28.68
N ALA A 224 -12.98 -10.89 -28.62
CA ALA A 224 -14.13 -11.23 -29.44
C ALA A 224 -13.82 -11.00 -30.92
N GLU A 225 -13.25 -9.83 -31.24
CA GLU A 225 -12.83 -9.46 -32.60
C GLU A 225 -11.75 -10.39 -33.15
N GLU A 226 -10.75 -10.75 -32.34
CA GLU A 226 -9.65 -11.63 -32.78
C GLU A 226 -10.09 -13.08 -33.03
N HIS A 227 -11.10 -13.57 -32.30
CA HIS A 227 -11.48 -14.98 -32.31
C HIS A 227 -12.85 -15.27 -32.91
N GLU A 228 -13.60 -14.26 -33.35
CA GLU A 228 -15.00 -14.37 -33.81
C GLU A 228 -15.83 -15.24 -32.83
N SER A 229 -15.75 -14.92 -31.54
CA SER A 229 -16.22 -15.82 -30.48
C SER A 229 -17.13 -15.15 -29.47
N ASN A 230 -18.43 -15.45 -29.60
CA ASN A 230 -19.56 -15.09 -28.72
C ASN A 230 -19.31 -15.20 -27.21
N ARG A 231 -18.29 -15.97 -26.81
CA ARG A 231 -17.89 -16.12 -25.42
C ARG A 231 -17.40 -14.79 -24.83
N TYR A 232 -16.60 -14.02 -25.57
CA TYR A 232 -15.97 -12.82 -25.02
C TYR A 232 -16.91 -11.62 -25.03
N GLU A 233 -17.80 -11.50 -26.01
CA GLU A 233 -18.90 -10.52 -26.02
C GLU A 233 -19.82 -10.75 -24.82
N LYS A 234 -20.15 -12.01 -24.51
CA LYS A 234 -20.92 -12.34 -23.30
C LYS A 234 -20.20 -11.92 -22.02
N ILE A 235 -18.87 -12.04 -21.97
CA ILE A 235 -18.08 -11.58 -20.81
C ILE A 235 -18.13 -10.06 -20.72
N ALA A 236 -17.94 -9.34 -21.82
CA ALA A 236 -18.01 -7.88 -21.86
C ALA A 236 -19.37 -7.37 -21.37
N ILE A 237 -20.47 -7.89 -21.93
CA ILE A 237 -21.84 -7.50 -21.57
C ILE A 237 -22.14 -7.85 -20.10
N ALA A 238 -21.81 -9.06 -19.64
CA ALA A 238 -22.05 -9.43 -18.24
C ALA A 238 -21.26 -8.55 -17.26
N THR A 239 -20.05 -8.11 -17.66
CA THR A 239 -19.21 -7.22 -16.86
C THR A 239 -19.81 -5.82 -16.79
N TYR A 240 -20.33 -5.33 -17.91
CA TYR A 240 -21.04 -4.06 -17.98
C TYR A 240 -22.34 -4.06 -17.17
N ASP A 241 -23.15 -5.12 -17.26
CA ASP A 241 -24.36 -5.26 -16.47
C ASP A 241 -24.05 -5.27 -14.96
N ARG A 242 -22.94 -5.92 -14.56
CA ARG A 242 -22.43 -5.88 -13.18
C ARG A 242 -22.02 -4.45 -12.80
N MET A 243 -21.34 -3.72 -13.68
CA MET A 243 -20.94 -2.33 -13.44
C MET A 243 -22.15 -1.43 -13.25
N LEU A 244 -23.15 -1.53 -14.13
CA LEU A 244 -24.41 -0.78 -14.05
C LEU A 244 -25.12 -1.02 -12.73
N ASN A 245 -25.24 -2.28 -12.30
CA ASN A 245 -25.85 -2.60 -11.02
C ASN A 245 -25.08 -1.96 -9.85
N GLN A 246 -23.75 -2.03 -9.88
CA GLN A 246 -22.91 -1.43 -8.85
C GLN A 246 -23.03 0.11 -8.83
N TYR A 247 -23.08 0.72 -10.01
CA TYR A 247 -23.27 2.15 -10.19
C TYR A 247 -24.65 2.61 -9.69
N GLU A 248 -25.73 1.89 -10.03
CA GLU A 248 -27.05 2.17 -9.48
C GLU A 248 -27.11 2.04 -7.96
N GLN A 249 -26.45 1.04 -7.39
CA GLN A 249 -26.36 0.89 -5.92
C GLN A 249 -25.62 2.07 -5.29
N PHE A 250 -24.54 2.51 -5.93
CA PHE A 250 -23.77 3.67 -5.53
C PHE A 250 -24.61 4.96 -5.61
N GLU A 251 -25.39 5.18 -6.66
CA GLU A 251 -26.27 6.35 -6.77
C GLU A 251 -27.42 6.34 -5.76
N LYS A 252 -28.00 5.17 -5.46
CA LYS A 252 -29.10 5.03 -4.48
C LYS A 252 -28.63 5.26 -3.05
N ASN A 253 -27.39 4.89 -2.73
CA ASN A 253 -26.78 5.10 -1.43
C ASN A 253 -25.38 5.70 -1.61
N PRO A 254 -25.28 7.01 -1.89
CA PRO A 254 -24.01 7.65 -2.14
C PRO A 254 -23.18 7.57 -0.87
N ILE A 255 -22.16 6.71 -0.90
CA ILE A 255 -21.09 6.73 0.07
C ILE A 255 -20.49 8.13 -0.05
N GLY A 256 -20.49 8.94 1.03
CA GLY A 256 -20.19 10.38 0.95
C GLY A 256 -18.94 10.68 0.14
N GLN A 257 -18.82 11.86 -0.50
CA GLN A 257 -17.77 12.20 -1.49
C GLN A 257 -16.34 11.72 -1.16
N ASP A 258 -15.98 11.61 0.13
CA ASP A 258 -14.75 11.02 0.64
C ASP A 258 -14.51 9.53 0.28
N HIS A 259 -15.55 8.81 -0.11
CA HIS A 259 -15.51 7.38 -0.43
C HIS A 259 -15.49 7.11 -1.94
N ASN A 260 -15.77 8.11 -2.79
CA ASN A 260 -15.54 8.05 -4.24
C ASN A 260 -14.23 8.72 -4.67
N ARG A 261 -13.18 8.63 -3.84
CA ARG A 261 -11.86 9.20 -4.16
C ARG A 261 -11.22 8.61 -5.42
N ARG A 262 -11.70 7.46 -5.89
CA ARG A 262 -11.21 6.78 -7.11
C ARG A 262 -12.03 7.15 -8.36
N GLY A 263 -13.07 7.97 -8.22
CA GLY A 263 -13.89 8.40 -9.35
C GLY A 263 -14.62 7.25 -10.04
N PHE A 264 -15.24 6.34 -9.28
CA PHE A 264 -16.14 5.34 -9.82
C PHE A 264 -17.25 6.03 -10.61
N GLU A 265 -17.19 5.88 -11.93
CA GLU A 265 -18.06 6.54 -12.89
C GLU A 265 -18.24 5.65 -14.13
N MET A 266 -19.31 5.90 -14.87
CA MET A 266 -19.44 5.36 -16.22
C MET A 266 -18.65 6.26 -17.18
N THR A 267 -17.77 5.67 -17.98
CA THR A 267 -16.98 6.43 -18.96
C THR A 267 -17.46 6.17 -20.38
N ASP A 268 -17.36 7.18 -21.24
CA ASP A 268 -17.77 7.09 -22.65
C ASP A 268 -17.09 5.92 -23.38
N ALA A 269 -15.82 5.65 -23.04
CA ALA A 269 -15.07 4.53 -23.62
C ALA A 269 -15.70 3.15 -23.32
N ILE A 270 -16.25 2.98 -22.12
CA ILE A 270 -16.94 1.73 -21.75
C ILE A 270 -18.24 1.58 -22.54
N GLU A 271 -18.99 2.68 -22.72
CA GLU A 271 -20.22 2.67 -23.51
C GLU A 271 -19.95 2.32 -24.98
N GLU A 272 -18.92 2.92 -25.58
CA GLU A 272 -18.50 2.63 -26.95
C GLU A 272 -18.15 1.15 -27.16
N ASP A 273 -17.34 0.57 -26.27
CA ASP A 273 -16.93 -0.84 -26.37
C ASP A 273 -18.10 -1.80 -26.23
N ILE A 274 -19.10 -1.46 -25.41
CA ILE A 274 -20.30 -2.29 -25.24
C ILE A 274 -21.23 -2.19 -26.45
N VAL A 275 -21.31 -1.03 -27.11
CA VAL A 275 -22.03 -0.91 -28.38
C VAL A 275 -21.42 -1.85 -29.43
N LYS A 276 -20.08 -1.91 -29.52
CA LYS A 276 -19.39 -2.87 -30.40
C LYS A 276 -19.75 -4.31 -30.06
N ALA A 277 -19.61 -4.70 -28.79
CA ALA A 277 -19.93 -6.06 -28.31
C ALA A 277 -21.37 -6.49 -28.65
N LYS A 278 -22.35 -5.60 -28.45
CA LYS A 278 -23.76 -5.86 -28.77
C LYS A 278 -24.00 -6.00 -30.28
N THR A 279 -23.29 -5.20 -31.07
CA THR A 279 -23.41 -5.24 -32.54
C THR A 279 -22.95 -6.59 -33.07
N PHE A 280 -21.79 -7.09 -32.62
CA PHE A 280 -21.29 -8.42 -32.99
C PHE A 280 -22.30 -9.55 -32.67
N LEU A 281 -22.90 -9.54 -31.48
CA LEU A 281 -23.91 -10.53 -31.07
C LEU A 281 -25.22 -10.49 -31.87
N SER A 282 -25.51 -9.40 -32.55
CA SER A 282 -26.76 -9.22 -33.32
C SER A 282 -26.63 -9.55 -34.81
N HIS A 283 -25.41 -9.82 -35.28
CA HIS A 283 -25.12 -10.16 -36.68
C HIS A 283 -24.95 -11.67 -36.94
N GLU A 284 -25.16 -12.52 -35.94
CA GLU A 284 -25.35 -13.98 -36.07
C GLU A 284 -26.83 -14.38 -36.07
#